data_AF-A0A529XW10-F1
#
_entry.id   AF-A0A529XW10-F1
#
_cell.length_a   1.000
_cell.length_b   1.000
_cell.length_c   1.000
_cell.angle_alpha   90.00
_cell.angle_beta   90.00
_cell.angle_gamma   90.00
#
_symmetry.space_group_name_H-M   'P 1'
#
loop_
_entity.id
_entity.type
_entity.pdbx_description
1 polymer ?
#
loop_
_entity_poly.entity_id
_entity_poly.type
_entity_poly.pdbx_seq_one_letter_code
_entity_poly.pdbx_strand_id
1 'polypeptide(L)'
;AMWNTDIRRYGPNAYVSSIIIDFKDFYVDQVKKRLAGQWTSSENLFAMGKGIDRDAWGEKVPADVAKAADEVRQKIINGWSPFTGEIKDSTGKVRVEAGKTMTDLDLYYWDWSIEGVSGLSA
;
A
#
# COMPACT_ATOMS: atom_id res chain seq x y z
N ALA A 1 -5.01 14.22 -8.68
CA ALA A 1 -4.36 12.90 -8.57
C ALA A 1 -5.47 11.85 -8.59
N MET A 2 -5.39 10.85 -9.48
CA MET A 2 -6.46 9.86 -9.70
C MET A 2 -6.01 8.42 -9.39
N TRP A 3 -4.91 8.29 -8.63
CA TRP A 3 -4.31 6.99 -8.33
C TRP A 3 -5.12 6.17 -7.33
N ASN A 4 -6.02 6.82 -6.56
CA ASN A 4 -6.78 6.23 -5.47
C ASN A 4 -8.30 6.11 -5.72
N THR A 5 -8.72 6.10 -6.98
CA THR A 5 -10.14 6.06 -7.38
C THR A 5 -10.33 5.17 -8.59
N ASP A 6 -11.51 4.56 -8.73
CA ASP A 6 -11.88 3.88 -9.96
C ASP A 6 -11.92 4.88 -11.14
N ILE A 7 -11.01 4.67 -12.09
CA ILE A 7 -10.89 5.47 -13.31
C ILE A 7 -11.22 4.67 -14.58
N ARG A 8 -11.87 3.52 -14.47
CA ARG A 8 -12.22 2.66 -15.62
C ARG A 8 -12.95 3.41 -16.71
N ARG A 9 -13.78 4.41 -16.37
CA ARG A 9 -14.47 5.25 -17.36
C ARG A 9 -13.55 6.01 -18.32
N TYR A 10 -12.31 6.27 -17.94
CA TYR A 10 -11.34 7.05 -18.73
C TYR A 10 -10.39 6.17 -19.56
N GLY A 11 -10.38 4.86 -19.32
CA GLY A 11 -9.51 3.93 -20.01
C GLY A 11 -9.95 2.49 -19.76
N PRO A 12 -11.15 2.09 -20.20
CA PRO A 12 -11.76 0.81 -19.80
C PRO A 12 -10.91 -0.40 -20.21
N ASN A 13 -10.21 -0.28 -21.34
CA ASN A 13 -9.34 -1.34 -21.87
C ASN A 13 -7.89 -1.27 -21.36
N ALA A 14 -7.49 -0.18 -20.70
CA ALA A 14 -6.13 0.04 -20.19
C ALA A 14 -6.05 -0.07 -18.66
N TYR A 15 -7.19 -0.08 -17.99
CA TYR A 15 -7.26 -0.20 -16.55
C TYR A 15 -6.81 -1.60 -16.11
N VAL A 16 -5.85 -1.64 -15.17
CA VAL A 16 -5.44 -2.88 -14.50
C VAL A 16 -6.14 -2.96 -13.15
N SER A 17 -5.87 -1.99 -12.28
CA SER A 17 -6.50 -1.80 -10.97
C SER A 17 -6.10 -0.43 -10.42
N SER A 18 -6.64 -0.06 -9.25
CA SER A 18 -6.26 1.11 -8.46
C SER A 18 -6.10 0.74 -6.98
N ILE A 19 -5.75 1.72 -6.16
CA ILE A 19 -5.80 1.64 -4.70
C ILE A 19 -7.12 2.29 -4.26
N ILE A 20 -7.89 1.62 -3.43
CA ILE A 20 -9.07 2.21 -2.77
C ILE A 20 -8.64 2.75 -1.41
N ILE A 21 -9.11 3.95 -1.11
CA ILE A 21 -8.97 4.58 0.20
C ILE A 21 -10.36 4.98 0.69
N ASP A 22 -10.93 4.16 1.56
CA ASP A 22 -12.21 4.41 2.24
C ASP A 22 -11.98 4.73 3.72
N PHE A 23 -12.07 6.01 4.04
CA PHE A 23 -11.96 6.51 5.42
C PHE A 23 -13.31 6.66 6.13
N LYS A 24 -14.41 6.21 5.54
CA LYS A 24 -15.75 6.42 6.10
C LYS A 24 -15.86 5.89 7.53
N ASP A 25 -15.50 4.62 7.74
CA ASP A 25 -15.60 4.00 9.07
C ASP A 25 -14.64 4.65 10.07
N PHE A 26 -13.43 5.01 9.61
CA PHE A 26 -12.48 5.76 10.42
C PHE A 26 -13.08 7.10 10.87
N TYR A 27 -13.59 7.92 9.96
CA TYR A 27 -14.17 9.22 10.31
C TYR A 27 -15.38 9.10 11.24
N VAL A 28 -16.24 8.10 11.02
CA VAL A 28 -17.38 7.82 11.90
C VAL A 28 -16.88 7.47 13.31
N ASP A 29 -15.86 6.62 13.44
CA ASP A 29 -15.24 6.27 14.72
C ASP A 29 -14.61 7.48 15.42
N GLN A 30 -13.84 8.30 14.69
CA GLN A 30 -13.19 9.50 15.25
C GLN A 30 -14.21 10.50 15.81
N VAL A 31 -15.29 10.76 15.06
CA VAL A 31 -16.37 11.65 15.51
C VAL A 31 -17.09 11.07 16.72
N LYS A 32 -17.39 9.77 16.72
CA LYS A 32 -18.01 9.10 17.89
C LYS A 32 -17.14 9.24 19.15
N LYS A 33 -15.83 8.97 19.06
CA LYS A 33 -14.88 9.14 20.16
C LYS A 33 -14.83 10.57 20.66
N ARG A 34 -14.87 11.55 19.74
CA ARG A 34 -14.88 12.98 20.09
C ARG A 34 -16.14 13.35 20.86
N LEU A 35 -17.30 12.93 20.39
CA LEU A 35 -18.58 13.18 21.05
C LEU A 35 -18.66 12.49 22.43
N ALA A 36 -18.04 11.33 22.59
CA ALA A 36 -17.96 10.60 23.85
C ALA A 36 -16.90 11.15 24.83
N GLY A 37 -16.11 12.16 24.44
CA GLY A 37 -15.00 12.67 25.26
C GLY A 37 -13.81 11.70 25.41
N GLN A 38 -13.75 10.66 24.57
CA GLN A 38 -12.74 9.59 24.61
C GLN A 38 -11.67 9.74 23.52
N TRP A 39 -11.74 10.80 22.73
CA TRP A 39 -10.79 11.01 21.64
C TRP A 39 -9.40 11.36 22.16
N THR A 40 -8.39 10.65 21.66
CA THR A 40 -6.96 10.92 21.87
C THR A 40 -6.25 10.94 20.53
N SER A 41 -5.13 11.66 20.44
CA SER A 41 -4.26 11.60 19.27
C SER A 41 -3.70 10.19 19.09
N SER A 42 -3.52 9.76 17.84
CA SER A 42 -2.92 8.49 17.48
C SER A 42 -2.25 8.59 16.10
N GLU A 43 -1.11 7.93 15.95
CA GLU A 43 -0.38 7.82 14.69
C GLU A 43 -0.72 6.46 14.07
N ASN A 44 -1.87 6.37 13.39
CA ASN A 44 -2.28 5.12 12.76
C ASN A 44 -1.87 5.11 11.28
N LEU A 45 -1.05 4.14 10.90
CA LEU A 45 -1.01 3.68 9.51
C LEU A 45 -2.16 2.70 9.27
N PHE A 46 -2.88 2.90 8.18
CA PHE A 46 -4.02 2.05 7.85
C PHE A 46 -3.52 0.80 7.11
N ALA A 47 -3.64 -0.35 7.77
CA ALA A 47 -3.35 -1.63 7.16
C ALA A 47 -4.30 -1.94 5.99
N MET A 48 -3.79 -2.71 5.03
CA MET A 48 -4.59 -3.25 3.94
C MET A 48 -5.78 -4.06 4.47
N GLY A 49 -6.95 -3.93 3.85
CA GLY A 49 -8.20 -4.60 4.24
C GLY A 49 -9.06 -3.85 5.27
N LYS A 50 -8.61 -2.69 5.76
CA LYS A 50 -9.38 -1.83 6.69
C LYS A 50 -9.72 -0.47 6.05
N GLY A 51 -10.33 -0.52 4.87
CA GLY A 51 -10.65 0.67 4.06
C GLY A 51 -9.54 1.07 3.09
N ILE A 52 -8.30 0.66 3.32
CA ILE A 52 -7.22 0.74 2.33
C ILE A 52 -7.10 -0.60 1.62
N ASP A 53 -7.24 -0.62 0.30
CA ASP A 53 -7.16 -1.87 -0.44
C ASP A 53 -6.84 -1.66 -1.92
N ARG A 54 -6.80 -2.74 -2.69
CA ARG A 54 -6.82 -2.73 -4.14
C ARG A 54 -8.27 -2.71 -4.65
N ASP A 55 -8.53 -1.96 -5.73
CA ASP A 55 -9.80 -2.01 -6.48
C ASP A 55 -10.00 -3.35 -7.23
N ALA A 56 -11.15 -3.48 -7.89
CA ALA A 56 -11.46 -4.51 -8.85
C ALA A 56 -10.49 -4.50 -10.05
N TRP A 57 -10.24 -5.68 -10.60
CA TRP A 57 -9.48 -5.84 -11.83
C TRP A 57 -10.20 -5.26 -13.04
N GLY A 58 -9.45 -4.66 -13.95
CA GLY A 58 -9.95 -4.27 -15.26
C GLY A 58 -10.20 -5.48 -16.16
N GLU A 59 -11.03 -5.29 -17.18
CA GLU A 59 -11.52 -6.38 -18.03
C GLU A 59 -10.46 -7.10 -18.86
N LYS A 60 -9.27 -6.48 -19.05
CA LYS A 60 -8.16 -7.06 -19.81
C LYS A 60 -7.14 -7.80 -18.95
N VAL A 61 -7.32 -7.83 -17.62
CA VAL A 61 -6.39 -8.53 -16.72
C VAL A 61 -6.63 -10.04 -16.81
N PRO A 62 -5.62 -10.85 -17.17
CA PRO A 62 -5.75 -12.30 -17.19
C PRO A 62 -6.10 -12.87 -15.82
N ALA A 63 -6.96 -13.89 -15.77
CA ALA A 63 -7.48 -14.44 -14.52
C ALA A 63 -6.40 -15.04 -13.62
N ASP A 64 -5.37 -15.65 -14.21
CA ASP A 64 -4.21 -16.20 -13.50
C ASP A 64 -3.35 -15.08 -12.88
N VAL A 65 -3.15 -13.97 -13.59
CA VAL A 65 -2.43 -12.79 -13.07
C VAL A 65 -3.20 -12.15 -11.92
N ALA A 66 -4.52 -11.96 -12.08
CA ALA A 66 -5.41 -11.46 -11.04
C ALA A 66 -5.32 -12.33 -9.78
N LYS A 67 -5.42 -13.65 -9.95
CA LYS A 67 -5.31 -14.62 -8.86
C LYS A 67 -3.96 -14.54 -8.14
N ALA A 68 -2.84 -14.46 -8.87
CA ALA A 68 -1.52 -14.35 -8.27
C ALA A 68 -1.38 -13.09 -7.40
N ALA A 69 -1.90 -11.95 -7.87
CA ALA A 69 -1.90 -10.72 -7.09
C ALA A 69 -2.86 -10.77 -5.89
N ASP A 70 -4.01 -11.46 -6.01
CA ASP A 70 -4.91 -11.72 -4.89
C ASP A 70 -4.26 -12.59 -3.81
N GLU A 71 -3.47 -13.59 -4.19
CA GLU A 71 -2.70 -14.41 -3.24
C GLU A 71 -1.67 -13.56 -2.49
N VAL A 72 -0.99 -12.62 -3.16
CA VAL A 72 -0.08 -11.67 -2.50
C VAL A 72 -0.82 -10.74 -1.56
N ARG A 73 -1.98 -10.20 -1.96
CA ARG A 73 -2.85 -9.41 -1.08
C ARG A 73 -3.18 -10.18 0.20
N GLN A 74 -3.53 -11.45 0.10
CA GLN A 74 -3.81 -12.28 1.28
C GLN A 74 -2.58 -12.50 2.15
N LYS A 75 -1.39 -12.68 1.56
CA LYS A 75 -0.13 -12.74 2.32
C LYS A 75 0.07 -11.46 3.12
N ILE A 76 -0.14 -10.29 2.52
CA ILE A 76 -0.01 -8.98 3.19
C ILE A 76 -0.97 -8.86 4.37
N ILE A 77 -2.26 -9.21 4.15
CA ILE A 77 -3.28 -9.20 5.22
C ILE A 77 -2.91 -10.15 6.37
N ASN A 78 -2.26 -11.26 6.05
CA ASN A 78 -1.81 -12.26 7.03
C ASN A 78 -0.44 -11.93 7.66
N GLY A 79 0.11 -10.73 7.42
CA GLY A 79 1.31 -10.23 8.10
C GLY A 79 2.63 -10.38 7.32
N TRP A 80 2.60 -10.86 6.08
CA TRP A 80 3.80 -10.82 5.23
C TRP A 80 4.08 -9.40 4.75
N SER A 81 5.34 -8.97 4.82
CA SER A 81 5.76 -7.64 4.34
C SER A 81 6.71 -7.78 3.14
N PRO A 82 6.45 -7.05 2.03
CA PRO A 82 7.38 -6.97 0.91
C PRO A 82 8.68 -6.23 1.29
N PHE A 83 8.66 -5.52 2.41
CA PHE A 83 9.79 -4.72 2.90
C PHE A 83 10.65 -5.52 3.89
N THR A 84 10.97 -6.76 3.50
CA THR A 84 11.84 -7.67 4.25
C THR A 84 13.12 -7.91 3.45
N GLY A 85 14.28 -7.78 4.11
CA GLY A 85 15.59 -7.86 3.46
C GLY A 85 16.01 -9.25 2.97
N GLU A 86 17.01 -9.35 2.10
CA GLU A 86 17.97 -8.27 1.76
C GLU A 86 17.41 -7.26 0.75
N ILE A 87 17.42 -5.96 1.10
CA ILE A 87 17.08 -4.86 0.17
C ILE A 87 18.29 -3.94 0.02
N LYS A 88 18.68 -3.72 -1.23
CA LYS A 88 19.75 -2.79 -1.63
C LYS A 88 19.16 -1.51 -2.17
N ASP A 89 19.87 -0.40 -1.96
CA ASP A 89 19.60 0.83 -2.68
C ASP A 89 20.11 0.76 -4.13
N SER A 90 19.81 1.80 -4.91
CA SER A 90 20.20 1.91 -6.32
C SER A 90 21.71 1.96 -6.56
N THR A 91 22.53 2.12 -5.52
CA THR A 91 24.00 2.05 -5.59
C THR A 91 24.54 0.65 -5.28
N GLY A 92 23.66 -0.30 -4.96
CA GLY A 92 24.00 -1.65 -4.54
C GLY A 92 24.34 -1.78 -3.05
N LYS A 93 24.21 -0.70 -2.26
CA LYS A 93 24.44 -0.74 -0.82
C LYS A 93 23.25 -1.39 -0.11
N VAL A 94 23.52 -2.38 0.74
CA VAL A 94 22.49 -3.01 1.58
C VAL A 94 21.95 -1.97 2.58
N ARG A 95 20.62 -1.76 2.55
CA ARG A 95 19.88 -0.87 3.46
C ARG A 95 19.01 -1.64 4.45
N VAL A 96 18.54 -2.81 4.04
CA VAL A 96 17.78 -3.74 4.90
C VAL A 96 18.48 -5.09 4.82
N GLU A 97 19.04 -5.55 5.94
CA GLU A 97 19.75 -6.83 6.03
C GLU A 97 18.81 -8.03 5.80
N ALA A 98 19.37 -9.15 5.36
CA ALA A 98 18.61 -10.38 5.15
C ALA A 98 17.76 -10.77 6.38
N GLY A 99 16.46 -11.00 6.16
CA GLY A 99 15.51 -11.38 7.22
C GLY A 99 15.03 -10.25 8.12
N LYS A 100 15.59 -9.02 8.00
CA LYS A 100 15.07 -7.84 8.71
C LYS A 100 13.85 -7.30 7.97
N THR A 101 12.73 -7.13 8.66
CA THR A 101 11.54 -6.43 8.14
C THR A 101 11.56 -4.97 8.60
N MET A 102 11.31 -4.05 7.67
CA MET A 102 11.15 -2.62 7.99
C MET A 102 9.92 -2.39 8.87
N THR A 103 10.07 -1.53 9.87
CA THR A 103 8.95 -1.05 10.69
C THR A 103 8.14 0.00 9.93
N ASP A 104 6.92 0.26 10.39
CA ASP A 104 6.09 1.36 9.90
C ASP A 104 6.82 2.72 9.91
N LEU A 105 7.64 2.95 10.93
CA LEU A 105 8.44 4.16 11.06
C LEU A 105 9.61 4.19 10.05
N ASP A 106 10.26 3.05 9.79
CA ASP A 106 11.28 2.93 8.75
C ASP A 106 10.68 3.25 7.36
N LEU A 107 9.46 2.76 7.10
CA LEU A 107 8.74 3.04 5.86
C LEU A 107 8.37 4.52 5.74
N TYR A 108 7.94 5.15 6.84
CA TYR A 108 7.60 6.57 6.86
C TYR A 108 8.80 7.47 6.55
N TYR A 109 9.99 7.10 7.02
CA TYR A 109 11.23 7.84 6.77
C TYR A 109 12.03 7.32 5.56
N TRP A 110 11.40 6.52 4.69
CA TRP A 110 12.09 5.97 3.52
C TRP A 110 12.43 7.06 2.51
N ASP A 111 13.73 7.34 2.35
CA ASP A 111 14.26 8.44 1.53
C ASP A 111 15.21 8.02 0.38
N TRP A 112 15.40 6.71 0.16
CA TRP A 112 16.33 6.17 -0.83
C TRP A 112 15.64 5.28 -1.88
N SER A 113 16.18 5.24 -3.09
CA SER A 113 15.67 4.39 -4.18
C SER A 113 16.23 2.97 -4.07
N ILE A 114 15.39 1.94 -4.25
CA ILE A 114 15.82 0.54 -4.28
C ILE A 114 16.59 0.19 -5.56
N GLU A 115 17.36 -0.89 -5.53
CA GLU A 115 17.97 -1.48 -6.72
C GLU A 115 16.93 -1.65 -7.85
N GLY A 116 17.31 -1.27 -9.08
CA GLY A 116 16.44 -1.32 -10.26
C GLY A 116 15.56 -0.07 -10.47
N VAL A 117 15.44 0.83 -9.49
CA VAL A 117 14.78 2.13 -9.69
C VAL A 117 15.77 3.10 -10.34
N SER A 118 15.41 3.60 -11.53
CA SER A 118 16.14 4.62 -12.27
C SER A 118 15.25 5.83 -12.57
N GLY A 119 15.81 7.04 -12.53
CA GLY A 119 15.16 8.30 -12.89
C GLY A 119 16.19 9.40 -13.14
N LEU A 120 15.75 10.66 -13.32
CA LEU A 120 16.67 11.81 -13.28
C LEU A 120 17.14 11.95 -11.83
N SER A 121 18.35 11.48 -11.55
CA SER A 121 19.06 11.79 -10.31
C SER A 121 18.96 13.30 -10.06
N ALA A 122 18.46 13.69 -8.88
CA ALA A 122 18.55 15.07 -8.42
C ALA A 122 20.01 15.53 -8.38
#